data_AF-A0A537N9C2-F1
#
_entry.id   AF-A0A537N9C2-F1
#
_cell.length_a   1.000
_cell.length_b   1.000
_cell.length_c   1.000
_cell.angle_alpha   90.00
_cell.angle_beta   90.00
_cell.angle_gamma   90.00
#
_symmetry.space_group_name_H-M   'P 1'
#
loop_
_entity.id
_entity.type
_entity.pdbx_description
1 polymer ?
#
loop_
_entity_poly.entity_id
_entity_poly.type
_entity_poly.pdbx_seq_one_letter_code
_entity_poly.pdbx_strand_id
1 'polypeptide(L)' 'EEVSRLCAAGQPTIPTTIGQEKAVNPFLRADVPAVAAAVGLPNAPPAQVFAEIRGRKDRF' A
#
# COMPACT_ATOMS: atom_id res chain seq x y z
N GLU A 1 -2.24 -10.16 9.51
CA GLU A 1 -2.41 -11.47 10.17
C GLU A 1 -2.47 -12.62 9.17
N GLU A 2 -3.37 -12.62 8.18
CA GLU A 2 -3.48 -13.73 7.21
C GLU A 2 -2.21 -13.97 6.39
N VAL A 3 -1.59 -12.92 5.84
CA VAL A 3 -0.31 -13.03 5.12
C VAL A 3 0.76 -13.68 6.00
N SER A 4 0.86 -13.26 7.27
CA SER A 4 1.83 -13.82 8.22
C SER A 4 1.59 -15.32 8.48
N ARG A 5 0.32 -15.73 8.57
CA ARG A 5 -0.07 -17.15 8.75
C ARG A 5 0.31 -18.00 7.54
N LEU A 6 -0.01 -17.53 6.33
CA LEU A 6 0.32 -18.24 5.08
C LEU A 6 1.84 -18.35 4.90
N CYS A 7 2.59 -17.29 5.17
CA CYS A 7 4.05 -17.31 5.13
C CYS A 7 4.64 -18.31 6.15
N ALA A 8 4.15 -18.33 7.38
CA ALA A 8 4.61 -19.27 8.40
C ALA A 8 4.33 -20.74 8.04
N ALA A 9 3.25 -20.99 7.29
CA ALA A 9 2.89 -22.31 6.78
C ALA A 9 3.58 -22.68 5.45
N GLY A 10 4.44 -21.82 4.90
CA GLY A 10 5.08 -22.02 3.60
C GLY A 10 4.11 -22.01 2.42
N GLN A 11 2.93 -21.40 2.58
CA GLN A 11 1.88 -21.34 1.57
C GLN A 11 1.98 -20.05 0.73
N PRO A 12 1.58 -20.10 -0.56
CA PRO A 12 1.53 -18.90 -1.39
C PRO A 12 0.49 -17.90 -0.87
N THR A 13 0.79 -16.61 -1.01
CA THR A 13 -0.10 -15.49 -0.68
C THR A 13 -0.87 -14.96 -1.89
N ILE A 14 -0.77 -15.68 -3.00
CA ILE A 14 -1.41 -15.37 -4.29
C ILE A 14 -2.30 -16.55 -4.72
N PRO A 15 -3.36 -16.30 -5.51
CA PRO A 15 -3.80 -15.00 -6.02
C PRO A 15 -4.50 -14.13 -4.96
N THR A 16 -4.58 -12.82 -5.21
CA THR A 16 -5.40 -11.86 -4.45
C THR A 16 -6.53 -11.34 -5.35
N THR A 17 -7.47 -10.55 -4.79
CA THR A 17 -8.52 -9.89 -5.58
C THR A 17 -8.29 -8.38 -5.68
N ILE A 18 -8.76 -7.75 -6.76
CA ILE A 18 -8.68 -6.28 -6.93
C ILE A 18 -9.37 -5.52 -5.77
N GLY A 19 -10.46 -6.07 -5.22
CA GLY A 19 -11.12 -5.50 -4.04
C GLY A 19 -10.22 -5.49 -2.81
N GLN A 20 -9.53 -6.60 -2.55
CA GLN A 20 -8.55 -6.68 -1.45
C GLN A 20 -7.38 -5.73 -1.69
N GLU A 21 -6.82 -5.69 -2.90
CA GLU A 21 -5.71 -4.76 -3.24
C GLU A 21 -6.11 -3.30 -3.01
N LYS A 22 -7.30 -2.87 -3.46
CA LYS A 22 -7.77 -1.50 -3.18
C LYS A 22 -7.92 -1.21 -1.69
N ALA A 23 -8.26 -2.22 -0.89
CA ALA A 23 -8.43 -2.06 0.55
C ALA A 23 -7.09 -1.95 1.29
N VAL A 24 -6.03 -2.65 0.86
CA VAL A 24 -4.78 -2.76 1.66
C VAL A 24 -3.52 -2.23 0.96
N ASN A 25 -3.50 -2.14 -0.36
CA ASN A 25 -2.31 -1.76 -1.11
C ASN A 25 -2.08 -0.23 -1.04
N PRO A 26 -0.96 0.25 -0.47
CA PRO A 26 -0.72 1.69 -0.32
C PRO A 26 -0.62 2.42 -1.67
N PHE A 27 -0.19 1.74 -2.73
CA PHE A 27 -0.07 2.33 -4.07
C PHE A 27 -1.43 2.58 -4.71
N LEU A 28 -2.42 1.73 -4.45
CA LEU A 28 -3.80 1.89 -4.95
C LEU A 28 -4.64 2.82 -4.08
N ARG A 29 -4.05 3.37 -3.01
CA ARG A 29 -4.70 4.25 -2.04
C ARG A 29 -4.04 5.63 -1.96
N ALA A 30 -3.25 6.01 -2.95
CA ALA A 30 -2.56 7.30 -2.98
C ALA A 30 -3.52 8.51 -3.06
N ASP A 31 -4.77 8.29 -3.43
CA ASP A 31 -5.87 9.26 -3.44
C ASP A 31 -6.60 9.38 -2.09
N VAL A 32 -6.34 8.46 -1.15
CA VAL A 32 -6.97 8.48 0.18
C VAL A 32 -6.30 9.55 1.06
N PRO A 33 -7.04 10.52 1.62
CA PRO A 33 -6.46 11.61 2.42
C PRO A 33 -5.60 11.14 3.60
N ALA A 34 -5.99 10.05 4.25
CA ALA A 34 -5.22 9.46 5.36
C ALA A 34 -3.85 8.92 4.91
N VAL A 35 -3.73 8.40 3.68
CA VAL A 35 -2.46 7.93 3.12
C VAL A 35 -1.57 9.11 2.77
N ALA A 36 -2.14 10.15 2.16
CA ALA A 36 -1.44 11.40 1.88
C ALA A 36 -0.88 12.04 3.16
N ALA A 37 -1.67 12.07 4.24
CA ALA A 37 -1.24 12.53 5.55
C ALA A 37 -0.12 11.66 6.15
N ALA A 38 -0.23 10.33 6.06
CA ALA A 38 0.79 9.41 6.58
C ALA A 38 2.16 9.58 5.87
N VAL A 39 2.17 10.00 4.60
CA VAL A 39 3.39 10.33 3.89
C VAL A 39 3.79 11.81 3.99
N GLY A 40 3.14 12.61 4.84
CA GLY A 40 3.51 14.01 5.07
C GLY A 40 3.19 14.94 3.91
N LEU A 41 2.28 14.55 3.01
CA LEU A 41 1.84 15.33 1.86
C LEU A 41 0.33 15.60 1.92
N PRO A 42 -0.19 16.22 3.01
CA PRO A 42 -1.62 16.53 3.10
C PRO A 42 -2.02 17.46 1.94
N ASN A 43 -3.10 17.12 1.23
CA ASN A 43 -3.63 17.86 0.07
C ASN A 43 -2.77 17.81 -1.20
N ALA A 44 -1.71 17.01 -1.26
CA ALA A 44 -0.97 16.83 -2.50
C ALA A 44 -1.79 16.02 -3.54
N PRO A 45 -1.54 16.21 -4.85
CA PRO A 45 -2.14 15.38 -5.88
C PRO A 45 -1.78 13.89 -5.68
N PRO A 46 -2.70 12.94 -5.98
CA PRO A 46 -2.45 11.51 -5.80
C PRO A 46 -1.17 11.00 -6.47
N ALA A 47 -0.81 11.57 -7.63
CA ALA A 47 0.43 11.22 -8.33
C ALA A 47 1.71 11.56 -7.52
N GLN A 48 1.72 12.69 -6.79
CA GLN A 48 2.84 13.06 -5.92
C GLN A 48 2.90 12.16 -4.67
N VAL A 49 1.74 11.86 -4.09
CA VAL A 49 1.62 10.92 -2.97
C VAL A 49 2.15 9.54 -3.38
N PHE A 50 1.77 9.05 -4.56
CA PHE A 50 2.28 7.79 -5.11
C PHE A 50 3.80 7.79 -5.26
N ALA A 51 4.36 8.87 -5.83
CA ALA A 51 5.81 9.00 -6.02
C ALA A 51 6.57 8.96 -4.67
N GLU A 52 6.05 9.63 -3.65
CA GLU A 52 6.63 9.59 -2.30
C GLU A 52 6.54 8.20 -1.67
N ILE A 53 5.40 7.50 -1.79
CA ILE A 53 5.25 6.11 -1.31
C ILE A 53 6.31 5.21 -1.98
N ARG A 54 6.50 5.34 -3.30
CA ARG A 54 7.52 4.57 -4.03
C ARG A 54 8.92 4.90 -3.54
N GLY A 55 9.26 6.18 -3.44
CA GLY A 55 10.56 6.64 -2.99
C GLY A 55 10.89 6.25 -1.54
N ARG A 56 9.88 6.13 -0.66
CA ARG A 56 10.07 5.54 0.68
C ARG A 56 10.31 4.03 0.61
N LYS A 57 9.49 3.30 -0.15
CA LYS A 57 9.63 1.85 -0.32
C LYS A 57 10.93 1.44 -1.00
N ASP A 58 11.54 2.33 -1.79
CA ASP A 58 12.86 2.10 -2.40
C ASP A 58 14.01 2.17 -1.38
N ARG A 59 13.81 2.88 -0.26
CA ARG A 59 14.83 3.12 0.77
C ARG A 59 14.61 2.32 2.06
N PHE A 60 13.54 1.53 2.11
CA PHE A 60 13.12 0.71 3.25
C PHE A 60 13.30 -0.77 2.92
#